data_AF-A0A497SAY9-F1
#
_entry.id   AF-A0A497SAY9-F1
#
_cell.length_a   1.000
_cell.length_b   1.000
_cell.length_c   1.000
_cell.angle_alpha   90.00
_cell.angle_beta   90.00
_cell.angle_gamma   90.00
#
_symmetry.space_group_name_H-M   'P 1'
#
loop_
_entity.id
_entity.type
_entity.pdbx_description
1 polymer ?
#
loop_
_entity_poly.entity_id
_entity_poly.type
_entity_poly.pdbx_seq_one_letter_code
_entity_poly.pdbx_strand_id
1 'polypeptide(L)'
;MKLSQVAEAIITAFLIYVCSLLPHSTLEYKSAKEVKIKSFVVDMNRVFEEYIYNVLKEKLNEQYKVKRYQKRPLFDSTLKYEVEPDYLILKNGKVVIIADAKYKSEPTTDDFYQVLVYAERYNVTDTLLIYPSWSDKTRTESFTFKEKQVNIIYYNMLDVEKSEKDLITTIIEEK
;
A
#
# COMPACT_ATOMS: atom_id res chain seq x y z
N MET A 1 -28.10 -20.69 1.21
CA MET A 1 -27.13 -19.58 1.32
C MET A 1 -26.35 -19.78 2.60
N LYS A 2 -25.02 -19.97 2.55
CA LYS A 2 -24.21 -20.24 3.76
C LYS A 2 -24.21 -18.97 4.63
N LEU A 3 -24.33 -19.10 5.96
CA LEU A 3 -24.29 -17.96 6.90
C LEU A 3 -23.07 -17.04 6.67
N SER A 4 -21.96 -17.60 6.18
CA SER A 4 -20.75 -16.85 5.82
C SER A 4 -20.96 -15.82 4.71
N GLN A 5 -21.71 -16.16 3.66
CA GLN A 5 -21.99 -15.24 2.54
C GLN A 5 -22.91 -14.09 2.95
N VAL A 6 -23.82 -14.34 3.89
CA VAL A 6 -24.72 -13.31 4.42
C VAL A 6 -23.96 -12.33 5.29
N ALA A 7 -23.05 -12.81 6.13
CA ALA A 7 -22.18 -11.96 6.94
C ALA A 7 -21.24 -11.11 6.07
N GLU A 8 -20.64 -11.72 5.04
CA GLU A 8 -19.74 -11.03 4.11
C GLU A 8 -20.47 -9.92 3.32
N ALA A 9 -21.68 -10.20 2.83
CA ALA A 9 -22.52 -9.20 2.16
C ALA A 9 -22.94 -8.05 3.09
N ILE A 10 -23.30 -8.35 4.35
CA ILE A 10 -23.66 -7.33 5.35
C ILE A 10 -22.45 -6.47 5.71
N ILE A 11 -21.27 -7.07 5.92
CA ILE A 11 -20.03 -6.35 6.24
C ILE A 11 -19.64 -5.44 5.07
N THR A 12 -19.73 -5.94 3.84
CA THR A 12 -19.41 -5.18 2.63
C THR A 12 -20.37 -4.00 2.46
N ALA A 13 -21.67 -4.22 2.60
CA ALA A 13 -22.67 -3.15 2.53
C ALA A 13 -22.49 -2.12 3.65
N PHE A 14 -22.14 -2.54 4.86
CA PHE A 14 -21.88 -1.65 6.00
C PHE A 14 -20.63 -0.80 5.77
N LEU A 15 -19.54 -1.39 5.27
CA LEU A 15 -18.32 -0.65 4.92
C LEU A 15 -18.56 0.35 3.78
N ILE A 16 -19.31 -0.02 2.74
CA ILE A 16 -19.68 0.88 1.64
C ILE A 16 -20.54 2.05 2.16
N TYR A 17 -21.52 1.76 3.02
CA TYR A 17 -22.40 2.79 3.59
C TYR A 17 -21.64 3.77 4.49
N VAL A 18 -20.73 3.25 5.31
CA VAL A 18 -19.84 4.07 6.15
C VAL A 18 -18.92 4.93 5.29
N CYS A 19 -18.22 4.32 4.33
CA CYS A 19 -17.23 5.01 3.52
C CYS A 19 -17.84 6.01 2.52
N SER A 20 -19.14 5.91 2.20
CA SER A 20 -19.84 6.89 1.37
C SER A 20 -20.38 8.09 2.16
N LEU A 21 -20.67 7.93 3.45
CA LEU A 21 -21.19 9.00 4.31
C LEU A 21 -20.11 9.89 4.92
N LEU A 22 -18.94 9.33 5.23
CA LEU A 22 -17.86 10.04 5.94
C LEU A 22 -17.09 11.09 5.11
N PRO A 23 -16.84 10.94 3.79
CA PRO A 23 -16.06 11.92 3.02
C PRO A 23 -16.75 13.29 2.84
N HIS A 24 -18.06 13.37 3.07
CA HIS A 24 -18.87 14.58 2.85
C HIS A 24 -19.55 15.10 4.12
N SER A 25 -19.21 14.57 5.30
CA SER A 25 -19.80 15.01 6.56
C SER A 25 -18.83 15.89 7.36
N THR A 26 -19.06 17.20 7.33
CA THR A 26 -18.45 18.15 8.26
C THR A 26 -19.28 18.22 9.53
N LEU A 27 -18.65 18.03 10.69
CA LEU A 27 -19.32 18.13 11.98
C LEU A 27 -19.10 19.53 12.57
N GLU A 28 -20.05 20.44 12.33
CA GLU A 28 -20.06 21.75 13.00
C GLU A 28 -20.85 21.69 14.31
N TYR A 29 -20.18 21.96 15.43
CA TYR A 29 -20.80 21.99 16.74
C TYR A 29 -20.78 23.41 17.32
N LYS A 30 -21.97 24.03 17.46
CA LYS A 30 -22.15 25.38 18.03
C LYS A 30 -23.06 25.33 19.27
N SER A 31 -22.58 24.76 20.37
CA SER A 31 -23.25 24.78 21.67
C SER A 31 -22.25 24.53 22.80
N ALA A 32 -22.51 25.06 23.99
CA ALA A 32 -21.72 24.79 25.20
C ALA A 32 -22.13 23.46 25.90
N LYS A 33 -23.08 22.71 25.32
CA LYS A 33 -23.46 21.39 25.83
C LYS A 33 -22.43 20.34 25.41
N GLU A 34 -22.37 19.25 26.14
CA GLU A 34 -21.56 18.10 25.76
C GLU A 34 -22.43 17.16 24.90
N VAL A 35 -21.97 16.80 23.70
CA VAL A 35 -22.64 15.80 22.85
C VAL A 35 -21.77 14.55 22.79
N LYS A 36 -22.33 13.43 23.26
CA LYS A 36 -21.70 12.11 23.15
C LYS A 36 -21.94 11.54 21.77
N ILE A 37 -20.88 11.47 20.97
CA ILE A 37 -20.88 10.84 19.65
C ILE A 37 -20.21 9.47 19.78
N LYS A 38 -20.79 8.45 19.14
CA LYS A 38 -20.10 7.17 18.94
C LYS A 38 -19.29 7.27 17.67
N SER A 39 -17.97 7.30 17.79
CA SER A 39 -17.04 7.22 16.67
C SER A 39 -16.31 5.88 16.65
N PHE A 40 -15.86 5.48 15.48
CA PHE A 40 -14.81 4.47 15.32
C PHE A 40 -13.73 5.07 14.43
N VAL A 41 -12.48 4.69 14.72
CA VAL A 41 -11.31 5.15 13.97
C VAL A 41 -10.84 3.99 13.11
N VAL A 42 -10.67 4.24 11.81
CA VAL A 42 -10.13 3.27 10.87
C VAL A 42 -8.67 3.62 10.59
N ASP A 43 -7.79 2.63 10.66
CA ASP A 43 -6.41 2.78 10.24
C ASP A 43 -6.33 2.74 8.71
N MET A 44 -6.31 3.93 8.09
CA MET A 44 -6.29 4.05 6.64
C MET A 44 -4.98 3.57 6.01
N ASN A 45 -3.86 3.56 6.73
CA ASN A 45 -2.63 2.97 6.23
C ASN A 45 -2.84 1.49 5.99
N ARG A 46 -3.35 0.78 7.01
CA ARG A 46 -3.63 -0.65 6.89
C ARG A 46 -4.66 -0.96 5.80
N VAL A 47 -5.72 -0.15 5.68
CA VAL A 47 -6.72 -0.35 4.61
C VAL A 47 -6.08 -0.23 3.22
N PHE A 48 -5.23 0.77 3.02
CA PHE A 48 -4.54 0.97 1.76
C PHE A 48 -3.53 -0.14 1.47
N GLU A 49 -2.75 -0.54 2.47
CA GLU A 49 -1.80 -1.66 2.35
C GLU A 49 -2.50 -2.98 1.96
N GLU A 50 -3.65 -3.27 2.58
CA GLU A 50 -4.47 -4.45 2.27
C GLU A 50 -5.05 -4.39 0.85
N TYR A 51 -5.54 -3.21 0.44
CA TYR A 51 -6.08 -3.00 -0.89
C TYR A 51 -5.02 -3.25 -1.98
N ILE A 52 -3.86 -2.60 -1.87
CA ILE A 52 -2.76 -2.76 -2.82
C ILE A 52 -2.28 -4.22 -2.85
N TYR A 53 -2.21 -4.90 -1.71
CA TYR A 53 -1.86 -6.31 -1.68
C TYR A 53 -2.82 -7.17 -2.51
N ASN A 54 -4.13 -6.95 -2.38
CA ASN A 54 -5.13 -7.72 -3.12
C ASN A 54 -5.02 -7.45 -4.63
N VAL A 55 -4.83 -6.19 -5.03
CA VAL A 55 -4.57 -5.81 -6.42
C VAL A 55 -3.35 -6.58 -6.97
N LEU A 56 -2.23 -6.53 -6.26
CA LEU A 56 -1.00 -7.24 -6.67
C LEU A 56 -1.22 -8.74 -6.75
N LYS A 57 -1.88 -9.33 -5.75
CA LYS A 57 -2.12 -10.77 -5.68
C LYS A 57 -3.04 -11.28 -6.79
N GLU A 58 -4.04 -10.51 -7.17
CA GLU A 58 -5.05 -10.91 -8.16
C GLU A 58 -4.60 -10.63 -9.61
N LYS A 59 -3.82 -9.57 -9.83
CA LYS A 59 -3.51 -9.08 -11.18
C LYS A 59 -2.09 -9.36 -11.67
N LEU A 60 -1.16 -9.73 -10.78
CA LEU A 60 0.14 -10.21 -11.22
C LEU A 60 -0.02 -11.55 -11.98
N ASN A 61 0.71 -11.69 -13.09
CA ASN A 61 0.68 -12.92 -13.88
C ASN A 61 1.37 -14.09 -13.15
N GLU A 62 1.25 -15.31 -13.67
CA GLU A 62 1.75 -16.54 -13.02
C GLU A 62 3.25 -16.56 -12.70
N GLN A 63 4.06 -15.75 -13.40
CA GLN A 63 5.50 -15.65 -13.16
C GLN A 63 5.80 -14.84 -11.90
N TYR A 64 4.89 -13.96 -11.51
CA TYR A 64 5.05 -13.06 -10.38
C TYR A 64 4.24 -13.52 -9.16
N LYS A 65 4.79 -13.30 -7.96
CA LYS A 65 4.12 -13.55 -6.68
C LYS A 65 4.41 -12.44 -5.71
N VAL A 66 3.41 -12.01 -4.96
CA VAL A 66 3.59 -11.06 -3.85
C VAL A 66 3.58 -11.79 -2.51
N LYS A 67 4.57 -11.52 -1.65
CA LYS A 67 4.60 -11.92 -0.25
C LYS A 67 4.57 -10.67 0.63
N ARG A 68 3.93 -10.75 1.80
CA ARG A 68 3.88 -9.63 2.74
C ARG A 68 4.65 -9.90 4.02
N TYR A 69 4.99 -8.83 4.73
CA TYR A 69 5.37 -8.88 6.14
C TYR A 69 6.47 -9.90 6.41
N GLN A 70 7.44 -9.93 5.49
CA GLN A 70 8.61 -10.79 5.62
C GLN A 70 9.62 -10.02 6.44
N LYS A 71 9.95 -10.56 7.62
CA LYS A 71 10.91 -9.96 8.54
C LYS A 71 12.31 -10.47 8.28
N ARG A 72 13.28 -9.57 8.35
CA ARG A 72 14.70 -9.92 8.42
C ARG A 72 15.39 -9.09 9.50
N PRO A 73 16.41 -9.63 10.18
CA PRO A 73 17.24 -8.83 11.07
C PRO A 73 17.87 -7.65 10.32
N LEU A 74 17.83 -6.47 10.92
CA LEU A 74 18.47 -5.27 10.38
C LEU A 74 20.00 -5.37 10.50
N PHE A 75 20.48 -5.89 11.62
CA PHE A 75 21.91 -6.03 11.91
C PHE A 75 22.32 -7.50 11.88
N ASP A 76 23.48 -7.82 11.33
CA ASP A 76 23.97 -9.20 11.28
C ASP A 76 24.39 -9.74 12.66
N SER A 77 24.70 -8.85 13.60
CA SER A 77 25.14 -9.20 14.95
C SER A 77 24.00 -9.41 15.95
N THR A 78 22.75 -9.08 15.60
CA THR A 78 21.61 -9.20 16.52
C THR A 78 20.28 -9.35 15.81
N LEU A 79 19.40 -10.17 16.39
CA LEU A 79 18.02 -10.38 15.92
C LEU A 79 17.01 -9.39 16.54
N LYS A 80 17.48 -8.44 17.35
CA LYS A 80 16.60 -7.54 18.14
C LYS A 80 15.85 -6.52 17.28
N TYR A 81 16.45 -6.08 16.19
CA TYR A 81 15.90 -5.06 15.31
C TYR A 81 15.67 -5.68 13.94
N GLU A 82 14.50 -5.45 13.36
CA GLU A 82 14.07 -6.08 12.12
C GLU A 82 13.67 -5.03 11.09
N VAL A 83 13.79 -5.41 9.83
CA VAL A 83 13.16 -4.73 8.70
C VAL A 83 11.99 -5.57 8.21
N GLU A 84 10.89 -4.90 7.89
CA GLU A 84 9.65 -5.51 7.46
C GLU A 84 9.04 -4.67 6.34
N PRO A 85 9.44 -4.91 5.07
CA PRO A 85 8.72 -4.35 3.93
C PRO A 85 7.29 -4.90 3.84
N ASP A 86 6.37 -4.04 3.38
CA ASP A 86 4.97 -4.44 3.16
C ASP A 86 4.88 -5.53 2.10
N TYR A 87 5.68 -5.41 1.02
CA TYR A 87 5.64 -6.32 -0.11
C TYR A 87 7.04 -6.74 -0.59
N LEU A 88 7.19 -8.04 -0.80
CA LEU A 88 8.23 -8.63 -1.64
C LEU A 88 7.56 -9.12 -2.91
N ILE A 89 7.97 -8.61 -4.05
CA ILE A 89 7.52 -9.09 -5.36
C ILE A 89 8.58 -10.05 -5.89
N LEU A 90 8.16 -11.27 -6.19
CA LEU A 90 9.02 -12.34 -6.67
C LEU A 90 8.71 -12.63 -8.13
N LYS A 91 9.75 -12.76 -8.97
CA LYS A 91 9.67 -13.29 -10.34
C LYS A 91 10.33 -14.66 -10.35
N ASN A 92 9.60 -15.71 -10.73
CA ASN A 92 10.10 -17.10 -10.76
C ASN A 92 10.78 -17.54 -9.44
N GLY A 93 10.24 -17.10 -8.30
CA GLY A 93 10.72 -17.46 -6.96
C GLY A 93 11.88 -16.60 -6.42
N LYS A 94 12.44 -15.67 -7.20
CA LYS A 94 13.45 -14.70 -6.74
C LYS A 94 12.80 -13.35 -6.45
N VAL A 95 13.12 -12.73 -5.32
CA VAL A 95 12.69 -11.36 -5.01
C VAL A 95 13.33 -10.40 -6.02
N VAL A 96 12.51 -9.64 -6.73
CA VAL A 96 12.95 -8.68 -7.76
C VAL A 96 12.63 -7.25 -7.41
N ILE A 97 11.55 -6.99 -6.67
CA ILE A 97 11.16 -5.65 -6.22
C ILE A 97 10.78 -5.71 -4.74
N ILE A 98 11.25 -4.73 -3.97
CA ILE A 98 10.73 -4.43 -2.64
C ILE A 98 9.76 -3.26 -2.76
N ALA A 99 8.54 -3.42 -2.24
CA ALA A 99 7.55 -2.36 -2.28
C ALA A 99 6.95 -2.06 -0.90
N ASP A 100 6.54 -0.81 -0.73
CA ASP A 100 5.93 -0.28 0.50
C ASP A 100 4.81 0.69 0.10
N ALA A 101 3.65 0.58 0.76
CA ALA A 101 2.49 1.42 0.47
C ALA A 101 2.18 2.30 1.68
N LYS A 102 2.10 3.62 1.45
CA LYS A 102 1.84 4.59 2.53
C LYS A 102 0.60 5.40 2.20
N TYR A 103 -0.34 5.51 3.15
CA TYR A 103 -1.51 6.35 2.98
C TYR A 103 -1.20 7.82 3.35
N LYS A 104 -0.42 8.48 2.48
CA LYS A 104 -0.11 9.91 2.53
C LYS A 104 0.11 10.45 1.12
N SER A 105 0.04 11.77 0.95
CA SER A 105 0.04 12.39 -0.38
C SER A 105 1.40 12.40 -1.08
N GLU A 106 2.49 12.50 -0.31
CA GLU A 106 3.84 12.70 -0.84
C GLU A 106 4.87 11.88 -0.04
N PRO A 107 5.96 11.44 -0.70
CA PRO A 107 7.05 10.76 -0.04
C PRO A 107 7.83 11.69 0.90
N THR A 108 8.40 11.09 1.93
CA THR A 108 9.29 11.74 2.89
C THR A 108 10.68 11.14 2.80
N THR A 109 11.69 11.87 3.28
CA THR A 109 13.07 11.36 3.30
C THR A 109 13.20 10.03 4.04
N ASP A 110 12.42 9.85 5.12
CA ASP A 110 12.40 8.61 5.90
C ASP A 110 11.87 7.41 5.09
N ASP A 111 10.91 7.62 4.17
CA ASP A 111 10.43 6.54 3.31
C ASP A 111 11.53 6.07 2.35
N PHE A 112 12.30 7.01 1.80
CA PHE A 112 13.45 6.69 0.95
C PHE A 112 14.52 5.93 1.72
N TYR A 113 14.82 6.34 2.96
CA TYR A 113 15.74 5.60 3.82
C TYR A 113 15.23 4.19 4.09
N GLN A 114 13.94 4.04 4.38
CA GLN A 114 13.30 2.76 4.64
C GLN A 114 13.45 1.81 3.45
N VAL A 115 13.03 2.20 2.24
CA VAL A 115 13.09 1.32 1.07
C VAL A 115 14.51 1.01 0.61
N LEU A 116 15.45 1.95 0.76
CA LEU A 116 16.86 1.69 0.45
C LEU A 116 17.49 0.68 1.41
N VAL A 117 17.19 0.78 2.71
CA VAL A 117 17.63 -0.20 3.70
C VAL A 117 17.02 -1.57 3.41
N TYR A 118 15.75 -1.61 3.00
CA TYR A 118 15.11 -2.87 2.62
C TYR A 118 15.76 -3.48 1.38
N ALA A 119 15.98 -2.69 0.33
CA ALA A 119 16.66 -3.13 -0.89
C ALA A 119 18.03 -3.74 -0.57
N GLU A 120 18.79 -3.12 0.31
CA GLU A 120 20.09 -3.61 0.75
C GLU A 120 19.96 -4.93 1.51
N ARG A 121 19.08 -5.00 2.52
CA ARG A 121 18.89 -6.22 3.33
C ARG A 121 18.38 -7.42 2.53
N TYR A 122 17.61 -7.16 1.48
CA TYR A 122 17.06 -8.20 0.61
C TYR A 122 17.93 -8.49 -0.62
N ASN A 123 19.02 -7.75 -0.82
CA ASN A 123 19.88 -7.80 -2.00
C ASN A 123 19.07 -7.64 -3.32
N VAL A 124 18.25 -6.60 -3.35
CA VAL A 124 17.38 -6.22 -4.46
C VAL A 124 17.84 -4.86 -5.00
N THR A 125 17.72 -4.67 -6.31
CA THR A 125 18.04 -3.40 -6.99
C THR A 125 16.85 -2.49 -7.09
N ASP A 126 15.66 -3.05 -7.33
CA ASP A 126 14.47 -2.29 -7.69
C ASP A 126 13.54 -2.15 -6.49
N THR A 127 13.07 -0.92 -6.25
CA THR A 127 12.12 -0.60 -5.17
C THR A 127 10.95 0.20 -5.69
N LEU A 128 9.81 0.07 -5.01
CA LEU A 128 8.57 0.75 -5.39
C LEU A 128 7.86 1.31 -4.16
N LEU A 129 7.65 2.62 -4.15
CA LEU A 129 6.80 3.31 -3.18
C LEU A 129 5.44 3.59 -3.81
N ILE A 130 4.37 3.31 -3.08
CA ILE A 130 2.99 3.45 -3.56
C ILE A 130 2.25 4.43 -2.64
N TYR A 131 1.75 5.52 -3.21
CA TYR A 131 1.03 6.57 -2.48
C TYR A 131 -0.34 6.81 -3.12
N PRO A 132 -1.42 7.00 -2.36
CA PRO A 132 -2.70 7.41 -2.92
C PRO A 132 -2.60 8.86 -3.42
N SER A 133 -3.25 9.12 -4.55
CA SER A 133 -3.44 10.45 -5.12
C SER A 133 -4.89 10.66 -5.52
N TRP A 134 -5.35 11.90 -5.41
CA TRP A 134 -6.66 12.34 -5.90
C TRP A 134 -6.52 13.30 -7.08
N SER A 135 -5.40 13.22 -7.80
CA SER A 135 -5.20 13.89 -9.08
C SER A 135 -5.87 13.14 -10.23
N ASP A 136 -6.20 13.84 -11.31
CA ASP A 136 -6.88 13.26 -12.48
C ASP A 136 -6.09 12.15 -13.22
N LYS A 137 -4.81 11.93 -12.86
CA LYS A 137 -3.94 10.93 -13.50
C LYS A 137 -3.04 10.24 -12.47
N THR A 138 -2.73 8.97 -12.73
CA THR A 138 -1.60 8.26 -12.13
C THR A 138 -0.31 8.97 -12.54
N ARG A 139 0.56 9.26 -11.58
CA ARG A 139 1.89 9.80 -11.84
C ARG A 139 2.94 8.79 -11.39
N THR A 140 4.03 8.68 -12.12
CA THR A 140 5.19 7.89 -11.72
C THR A 140 6.44 8.77 -11.70
N GLU A 141 7.33 8.50 -10.77
CA GLU A 141 8.65 9.12 -10.66
C GLU A 141 9.69 8.03 -10.41
N SER A 142 10.88 8.18 -10.98
CA SER A 142 11.97 7.21 -10.82
C SER A 142 13.26 7.93 -10.49
N PHE A 143 13.97 7.41 -9.50
CA PHE A 143 15.24 7.93 -9.02
C PHE A 143 16.26 6.80 -8.92
N THR A 144 17.54 7.16 -8.98
CA THR A 144 18.63 6.20 -8.82
C THR A 144 19.50 6.61 -7.64
N PHE A 145 19.78 5.67 -6.74
CA PHE A 145 20.76 5.82 -5.67
C PHE A 145 21.80 4.71 -5.78
N LYS A 146 23.00 5.06 -6.27
CA LYS A 146 24.04 4.08 -6.65
C LYS A 146 23.50 3.09 -7.68
N GLU A 147 23.39 1.81 -7.31
CA GLU A 147 22.83 0.72 -8.13
C GLU A 147 21.35 0.41 -7.82
N LYS A 148 20.74 1.14 -6.89
CA LYS A 148 19.34 0.94 -6.49
C LYS A 148 18.43 1.88 -7.29
N GLN A 149 17.37 1.33 -7.86
CA GLN A 149 16.30 2.06 -8.50
C GLN A 149 15.15 2.26 -7.50
N VAL A 150 14.71 3.51 -7.36
CA VAL A 150 13.60 3.89 -6.50
C VAL A 150 12.49 4.45 -7.36
N ASN A 151 11.42 3.68 -7.51
CA ASN A 151 10.24 4.08 -8.26
C ASN A 151 9.14 4.49 -7.30
N ILE A 152 8.37 5.48 -7.71
CA ILE A 152 7.24 5.99 -6.97
C ILE A 152 6.03 5.96 -7.89
N ILE A 153 4.92 5.43 -7.42
CA ILE A 153 3.64 5.52 -8.08
C ILE A 153 2.65 6.27 -7.18
N TYR A 154 2.13 7.36 -7.73
CA TYR A 154 1.02 8.11 -7.16
C TYR A 154 -0.27 7.49 -7.74
N TYR A 155 -0.82 6.55 -6.99
CA TYR A 155 -1.97 5.73 -7.32
C TYR A 155 -3.26 6.56 -7.33
N ASN A 156 -3.87 6.75 -8.50
CA ASN A 156 -5.06 7.57 -8.62
C ASN A 156 -6.29 6.87 -8.01
N MET A 157 -6.77 7.40 -6.89
CA MET A 157 -7.94 6.92 -6.15
C MET A 157 -9.27 7.30 -6.81
N LEU A 158 -9.27 8.22 -7.79
CA LEU A 158 -10.45 8.59 -8.58
C LEU A 158 -10.68 7.64 -9.77
N ASP A 159 -9.62 7.00 -10.25
CA ASP A 159 -9.65 6.01 -11.34
C ASP A 159 -8.78 4.80 -10.94
N VAL A 160 -9.34 3.97 -10.06
CA VAL A 160 -8.65 2.82 -9.51
C VAL A 160 -8.38 1.77 -10.58
N GLU A 161 -9.33 1.49 -11.48
CA GLU A 161 -9.15 0.45 -12.51
C GLU A 161 -7.96 0.73 -13.43
N LYS A 162 -7.76 2.00 -13.79
CA LYS A 162 -6.60 2.42 -14.56
C LYS A 162 -5.32 2.33 -13.74
N SER A 163 -5.33 2.82 -12.49
CA SER A 163 -4.17 2.77 -11.60
C SER A 163 -3.72 1.33 -11.31
N GLU A 164 -4.67 0.39 -11.21
CA GLU A 164 -4.38 -1.04 -11.07
C GLU A 164 -3.60 -1.56 -12.28
N LYS A 165 -3.95 -1.14 -13.50
CA LYS A 165 -3.22 -1.52 -14.71
C LYS A 165 -1.84 -0.88 -14.73
N ASP A 166 -1.75 0.42 -14.46
CA ASP A 166 -0.49 1.17 -14.43
C ASP A 166 0.51 0.58 -13.41
N LEU A 167 0.02 0.20 -12.23
CA LEU A 167 0.82 -0.47 -11.18
C LEU A 167 1.39 -1.80 -11.67
N ILE A 168 0.57 -2.64 -12.27
CA ILE A 168 0.99 -3.97 -12.76
C ILE A 168 1.95 -3.84 -13.93
N THR A 169 1.70 -2.91 -14.85
CA THR A 169 2.61 -2.58 -15.96
C THR A 169 3.97 -2.14 -15.43
N THR A 170 4.01 -1.23 -14.45
CA THR A 170 5.26 -0.78 -13.81
C THR A 170 6.07 -1.94 -13.23
N ILE A 171 5.41 -2.91 -12.60
CA ILE A 171 6.09 -4.09 -12.02
C ILE A 171 6.60 -5.06 -13.08
N ILE A 172 5.88 -5.21 -14.20
CA ILE A 172 6.21 -6.18 -15.25
C ILE A 172 7.27 -5.61 -16.21
N GLU A 173 7.20 -4.33 -16.54
CA GLU A 173 8.09 -3.66 -17.50
C GLU A 173 9.52 -3.42 -16.97
N GLU A 174 9.76 -3.56 -15.66
CA GLU A 174 11.09 -3.40 -15.06
C GLU A 174 12.12 -4.54 -15.35
N LYS A 175 11.94 -5.32 -16.43
CA LYS A 175 13.00 -6.06 -17.18
C LYS A 175 12.42 -6.99 -18.24
#